data_AF-A0A7T5UTN3-F1
#
_entry.id   AF-A0A7T5UTN3-F1
#
_cell.length_a   1.000
_cell.length_b   1.000
_cell.length_c   1.000
_cell.angle_alpha   90.00
_cell.angle_beta   90.00
_cell.angle_gamma   90.00
#
_symmetry.space_group_name_H-M   'P 1'
#
loop_
_entity.id
_entity.type
_entity.pdbx_description
1 polymer ?
#
loop_
_entity_poly.entity_id
_entity_poly.type
_entity_poly.pdbx_seq_one_letter_code
_entity_poly.pdbx_strand_id
1 'polypeptide(L)' 'MAMVAGFALVLASMFRSGRKTDVKGAGLIMIGPIPIVFGTDATWVSIAILLALVLIVVSLLSYAV' A
#
# COMPACT_ATOMS: atom_id res chain seq x y z
N MET A 1 4.36 33.54 11.47
CA MET A 1 2.96 33.14 11.75
C MET A 1 2.50 31.96 10.89
N ALA A 2 2.61 32.02 9.55
CA ALA A 2 2.11 30.94 8.66
C ALA A 2 2.69 29.53 8.96
N MET A 3 3.98 29.41 9.24
CA MET A 3 4.61 28.12 9.59
C MET A 3 4.10 27.54 10.91
N VAL A 4 3.84 28.40 11.90
CA VAL A 4 3.32 27.98 13.22
C VAL A 4 1.89 27.48 13.08
N ALA A 5 1.06 28.16 12.29
CA ALA A 5 -0.30 27.72 11.99
C ALA A 5 -0.32 26.40 11.22
N GLY A 6 0.56 26.23 10.23
CA GLY A 6 0.70 24.97 9.49
C GLY A 6 1.15 23.80 10.37
N PHE A 7 2.13 24.05 11.25
CA PHE A 7 2.59 23.03 12.20
C PHE A 7 1.52 22.66 13.23
N ALA A 8 0.79 23.64 13.76
CA ALA A 8 -0.32 23.42 14.68
C ALA A 8 -1.46 22.62 14.03
N LEU A 9 -1.74 22.85 12.73
CA LEU A 9 -2.74 22.11 11.96
C LEU A 9 -2.33 20.63 11.77
N VAL A 10 -1.06 20.37 11.47
CA VAL A 10 -0.52 18.99 11.35
C VAL A 10 -0.53 18.28 12.70
N LEU A 11 -0.21 18.96 13.80
CA LEU A 11 -0.34 18.34 15.12
C LEU A 11 -1.79 18.05 15.49
N ALA A 12 -2.70 19.00 15.25
CA ALA A 12 -4.12 18.81 15.54
C ALA A 12 -4.74 17.65 14.74
N SER A 13 -4.27 17.39 13.51
CA SER A 13 -4.75 16.26 12.71
C SER A 13 -4.30 14.91 13.25
N MET A 14 -3.11 14.81 13.84
CA MET A 14 -2.62 13.58 14.48
C MET A 14 -3.46 13.20 15.71
N PHE A 15 -3.93 14.18 16.49
CA PHE A 15 -4.79 13.93 17.66
C PHE A 15 -6.20 13.46 17.31
N ARG A 16 -6.63 13.53 16.04
CA ARG A 16 -7.96 13.08 15.61
C ARG A 16 -8.06 11.57 15.37
N SER A 17 -6.97 10.82 15.62
CA SER A 17 -6.83 9.38 15.34
C SER A 17 -7.50 8.47 16.39
N GLY A 18 -8.76 8.75 16.76
CA GLY A 18 -9.56 7.96 17.70
C GLY A 18 -10.56 6.99 17.06
N ARG A 19 -10.64 6.93 15.73
CA ARG A 19 -11.61 6.07 15.03
C ARG A 19 -10.99 4.71 14.73
N LYS A 20 -11.45 3.67 15.44
CA LYS A 20 -11.19 2.26 15.11
C LYS A 20 -11.84 1.95 13.77
N THR A 21 -11.12 2.24 12.70
CA THR A 21 -11.54 1.91 11.34
C THR A 21 -10.84 0.61 11.02
N ASP A 22 -11.61 -0.43 10.68
CA ASP A 22 -11.04 -1.69 10.22
C ASP A 22 -10.28 -1.41 8.92
N VAL A 23 -8.96 -1.37 9.02
CA VAL A 23 -8.11 -1.01 7.89
C VAL A 23 -8.03 -2.23 6.99
N LYS A 24 -8.84 -2.21 5.93
CA LYS A 24 -8.78 -3.22 4.86
C LYS A 24 -7.61 -2.87 3.96
N GLY A 25 -6.61 -3.74 3.93
CA GLY A 25 -5.41 -3.55 3.13
C GLY A 25 -4.83 -4.88 2.72
N ALA A 26 -4.10 -4.86 1.61
CA ALA A 26 -3.28 -5.96 1.16
C ALA A 26 -1.92 -5.43 0.73
N GLY A 27 -0.87 -6.19 1.03
CA GLY A 27 0.50 -5.92 0.68
C GLY A 27 1.10 -7.10 -0.08
N LEU A 28 2.17 -6.81 -0.80
CA LEU A 28 2.95 -7.78 -1.55
C LEU A 28 4.42 -7.57 -1.22
N ILE A 29 5.14 -8.66 -0.96
CA ILE A 29 6.60 -8.67 -0.87
C ILE A 29 7.13 -9.50 -2.03
N MET A 30 8.01 -8.94 -2.85
CA MET A 30 8.70 -9.68 -3.91
C MET A 30 10.00 -10.28 -3.38
N ILE A 31 10.09 -11.61 -3.30
CA ILE A 31 11.33 -12.33 -3.00
C ILE A 31 11.81 -12.94 -4.32
N GLY A 32 12.67 -12.19 -5.03
CA GLY A 32 12.95 -12.50 -6.43
C GLY A 32 11.66 -12.44 -7.27
N PRO A 33 11.49 -13.31 -8.29
CA PRO A 33 10.27 -13.35 -9.10
C PRO A 33 9.07 -13.96 -8.37
N ILE A 34 9.22 -14.40 -7.12
CA ILE A 34 8.15 -15.04 -6.34
C ILE A 34 7.46 -13.98 -5.45
N PRO A 35 6.21 -13.60 -5.74
CA PRO A 35 5.41 -12.73 -4.91
C PRO A 35 4.90 -13.45 -3.65
N ILE A 36 5.04 -12.83 -2.48
CA ILE A 36 4.37 -13.24 -1.24
C ILE A 36 3.30 -12.20 -0.90
N VAL A 37 2.04 -12.61 -0.88
CA VAL A 37 0.89 -11.73 -0.71
C VAL A 37 0.34 -11.86 0.71
N PHE A 38 0.03 -10.72 1.32
CA PHE A 38 -0.56 -10.64 2.65
C PHE A 38 -1.71 -9.64 2.63
N GLY A 39 -2.70 -9.80 3.50
CA GLY A 39 -3.76 -8.82 3.62
C GLY A 39 -4.84 -9.22 4.61
N THR A 40 -5.62 -8.22 5.01
CA THR A 40 -6.71 -8.35 6.00
C THR A 40 -8.07 -8.62 5.34
N ASP A 41 -8.16 -8.50 4.02
CA ASP A 41 -9.41 -8.68 3.26
C ASP A 41 -9.14 -9.34 1.89
N ALA A 42 -9.92 -10.37 1.57
CA ALA A 42 -9.73 -11.18 0.36
C ALA A 42 -9.88 -10.39 -0.94
N THR A 43 -10.68 -9.33 -0.95
CA THR A 43 -10.88 -8.44 -2.11
C THR A 43 -9.59 -7.70 -2.40
N TRP A 44 -8.99 -7.11 -1.37
CA TRP A 44 -7.73 -6.38 -1.48
C TRP A 44 -6.57 -7.31 -1.83
N VAL A 45 -6.54 -8.52 -1.25
CA VAL A 45 -5.55 -9.56 -1.59
C VAL A 45 -5.65 -9.94 -3.06
N SER A 46 -6.86 -10.11 -3.60
CA SER A 46 -7.06 -10.45 -5.02
C SER A 46 -6.54 -9.34 -5.95
N ILE A 47 -6.78 -8.07 -5.60
CA ILE A 47 -6.25 -6.93 -6.35
C ILE A 47 -4.71 -6.91 -6.30
N ALA A 48 -4.12 -7.14 -5.13
CA ALA A 48 -2.67 -7.18 -4.95
C ALA A 48 -2.02 -8.31 -5.78
N ILE A 49 -2.65 -9.49 -5.83
CA ILE A 49 -2.20 -10.62 -6.68
C ILE A 49 -2.25 -10.25 -8.15
N LEU A 50 -3.36 -9.66 -8.61
CA LEU A 50 -3.51 -9.26 -10.02
C LEU A 50 -2.43 -8.24 -10.41
N LEU A 51 -2.19 -7.25 -9.54
CA LEU A 51 -1.13 -6.26 -9.74
C LEU A 51 0.25 -6.92 -9.78
N ALA A 52 0.54 -7.86 -8.87
CA ALA A 52 1.79 -8.61 -8.85
C ALA A 52 2.01 -9.38 -10.15
N LEU A 53 0.98 -10.05 -10.66
CA LEU A 53 1.04 -10.82 -11.90
C LEU A 53 1.36 -9.91 -13.09
N VAL A 54 0.67 -8.76 -13.20
CA VAL A 54 0.93 -7.78 -14.25
C VAL A 54 2.38 -7.29 -14.18
N LEU A 55 2.88 -6.97 -12.98
CA LEU A 55 4.26 -6.51 -12.79
C LEU A 55 5.28 -7.59 -13.17
N ILE A 56 5.04 -8.86 -12.82
CA ILE A 56 5.93 -9.97 -13.20
C ILE A 56 5.98 -10.12 -14.72
N VAL A 57 4.83 -10.05 -15.39
CA VAL A 57 4.76 -10.16 -16.85
C VAL A 57 5.50 -8.98 -17.50
N VAL A 58 5.25 -7.75 -17.07
CA VAL A 58 5.95 -6.56 -17.58
C VAL A 58 7.46 -6.67 -17.35
N SER A 59 7.87 -7.10 -16.15
CA SER A 59 9.27 -7.32 -15.80
C SER A 59 9.91 -8.37 -16.72
N LEU A 60 9.29 -9.55 -16.86
CA LEU A 60 9.78 -10.61 -17.75
C LEU A 60 9.88 -10.16 -19.20
N LEU A 61 8.87 -9.45 -19.71
CA LEU A 61 8.89 -8.90 -21.06
C LEU A 61 10.02 -7.88 -21.24
N SER A 62 10.30 -7.04 -20.25
CA SER A 62 11.40 -6.07 -20.32
C SER A 62 12.80 -6.70 -20.33
N TYR A 63 12.96 -7.91 -19.78
CA TYR A 63 14.23 -8.66 -19.84
C TYR A 63 14.32 -9.57 -21.06
N ALA A 64 13.18 -9.96 -21.65
CA ALA A 64 13.11 -10.88 -22.78
C ALA A 64 13.25 -10.18 -24.15
N VAL A 65 13.02 -8.87 -24.20
CA VAL A 65 13.17 -8.01 -25.38
C VAL A 65 14.52 -7.29 -25.31
#